data_AF-A0A239A8G9-F1
#
_entry.id   AF-A0A239A8G9-F1
#
_cell.length_a   1.000
_cell.length_b   1.000
_cell.length_c   1.000
_cell.angle_alpha   90.00
_cell.angle_beta   90.00
_cell.angle_gamma   90.00
#
_symmetry.space_group_name_H-M   'P 1'
#
loop_
_entity.id
_entity.type
_entity.pdbx_description
1 polymer ?
#
loop_
_entity_poly.entity_id
_entity_poly.type
_entity_poly.pdbx_seq_one_letter_code
_entity_poly.pdbx_strand_id
1 'polypeptide(L)'
;MEGVNTLMPIAVKTGMGVLSSAIKEGVAGGNDAVEDRAKAAEAQARRQAEAEARSARQQVRELREDGQRKSARARVAAANSGLTLSGSSLLNLEALEHDSLEQVGRVADESALRVQGLLDAGAEQARSIRLSGRSASSRDGGLGSLLRMGSQSVRAW
;
A
#
# COMPACT_ATOMS: atom_id res chain seq x y z
N MET A 1 22.49 -58.21 -8.24
CA MET A 1 22.28 -56.75 -8.21
C MET A 1 21.42 -56.42 -9.41
N GLU A 2 20.22 -55.89 -9.17
CA GLU A 2 19.56 -54.86 -9.98
C GLU A 2 18.14 -54.71 -9.42
N GLY A 3 17.93 -53.62 -8.68
CA GLY A 3 16.62 -53.18 -8.24
C GLY A 3 15.96 -52.40 -9.36
N VAL A 4 14.76 -52.80 -9.76
CA VAL A 4 13.89 -52.00 -10.60
C VAL A 4 12.69 -51.64 -9.73
N ASN A 5 12.77 -50.41 -9.21
CA ASN A 5 11.76 -49.80 -8.37
C ASN A 5 10.50 -49.56 -9.21
N THR A 6 9.40 -50.21 -8.83
CA THR A 6 8.08 -50.13 -9.45
C THR A 6 7.46 -48.75 -9.16
N LEU A 7 7.86 -47.74 -9.93
CA LEU A 7 7.19 -46.43 -9.90
C LEU A 7 5.90 -46.51 -10.73
N MET A 8 4.77 -46.57 -10.02
CA MET A 8 3.45 -46.32 -10.58
C MET A 8 3.43 -44.98 -11.36
N PRO A 9 2.81 -44.91 -12.55
CA PRO A 9 2.40 -43.64 -13.13
C PRO A 9 1.19 -43.14 -12.35
N ILE A 10 1.42 -42.29 -11.35
CA ILE A 10 0.35 -41.53 -10.68
C ILE A 10 -0.26 -40.63 -11.75
N ALA A 11 -1.57 -40.77 -11.91
CA ALA A 11 -2.41 -40.13 -12.90
C ALA A 11 -2.22 -38.59 -12.91
N VAL A 12 -1.55 -38.09 -13.95
CA VAL A 12 -1.59 -36.69 -14.36
C VAL A 12 -2.93 -36.44 -15.08
N LYS A 13 -4.03 -36.41 -14.33
CA LYS A 13 -5.37 -36.07 -14.89
C LYS A 13 -6.15 -35.05 -14.07
N THR A 14 -5.66 -34.65 -12.89
CA THR A 14 -6.37 -33.73 -11.99
C THR A 14 -6.03 -32.25 -12.23
N GLY A 15 -4.98 -31.94 -13.00
CA GLY A 15 -4.53 -30.55 -13.21
C GLY A 15 -5.25 -29.77 -14.32
N MET A 16 -5.81 -30.43 -15.33
CA MET A 16 -6.41 -29.74 -16.49
C MET A 16 -7.86 -29.28 -16.27
N GLY A 17 -8.60 -29.92 -15.36
CA GLY A 17 -9.99 -29.54 -15.07
C GLY A 17 -10.11 -28.23 -14.31
N VAL A 18 -9.21 -27.98 -13.35
CA VAL A 18 -9.22 -26.79 -12.49
C VAL A 18 -8.78 -25.54 -13.27
N LEU A 19 -7.86 -25.69 -14.22
CA LEU A 19 -7.47 -24.61 -15.13
C LEU A 19 -8.62 -24.24 -16.08
N SER A 20 -9.37 -25.23 -16.59
CA SER A 20 -10.51 -24.93 -17.46
C SER A 20 -11.67 -24.25 -16.73
N SER A 21 -11.92 -24.53 -15.46
CA SER A 21 -12.99 -23.87 -14.68
C SER A 21 -12.61 -22.44 -14.29
N ALA A 22 -11.35 -22.20 -13.90
CA ALA A 22 -10.86 -20.85 -13.61
C ALA A 22 -10.87 -19.93 -14.86
N ILE A 23 -10.59 -20.50 -16.04
CA ILE A 23 -10.67 -19.76 -17.31
C ILE A 23 -12.14 -19.50 -17.70
N LYS A 24 -13.06 -20.43 -17.42
CA LYS A 24 -14.48 -20.28 -17.80
C LYS A 24 -15.26 -19.34 -16.86
N GLU A 25 -14.90 -19.25 -15.58
CA GLU A 25 -15.42 -18.23 -14.66
C GLU A 25 -14.88 -16.82 -14.98
N GLY A 26 -13.66 -16.72 -15.53
CA GLY A 26 -13.08 -15.45 -15.96
C GLY A 26 -13.77 -14.80 -17.17
N VAL A 27 -14.53 -15.56 -17.97
CA VAL A 27 -15.15 -15.08 -19.21
C VAL A 27 -16.54 -14.44 -18.99
N ALA A 28 -17.19 -14.69 -17.84
CA ALA A 28 -18.50 -14.10 -17.53
C ALA A 28 -18.43 -12.85 -16.62
N GLY A 29 -17.30 -12.57 -15.96
CA GLY A 29 -17.14 -11.51 -14.96
C GLY A 29 -16.03 -10.48 -15.23
N GLY A 30 -15.58 -10.36 -16.50
CA GLY A 30 -14.32 -9.72 -16.88
C GLY A 30 -14.15 -8.22 -16.56
N ASN A 31 -15.22 -7.48 -16.24
CA ASN A 31 -15.14 -6.09 -15.79
C ASN A 31 -15.31 -5.93 -14.28
N ASP A 32 -16.24 -6.67 -13.67
CA ASP A 32 -16.54 -6.54 -12.24
C ASP A 32 -15.38 -7.05 -11.38
N ALA A 33 -14.74 -8.17 -11.76
CA ALA A 33 -13.58 -8.70 -11.04
C ALA A 33 -12.34 -7.79 -11.14
N VAL A 34 -12.18 -7.06 -12.26
CA VAL A 34 -11.09 -6.09 -12.45
C VAL A 34 -11.33 -4.86 -11.61
N GLU A 35 -12.57 -4.36 -11.57
CA GLU A 35 -12.93 -3.20 -10.77
C GLU A 35 -12.87 -3.52 -9.27
N ASP A 36 -13.26 -4.72 -8.84
CA ASP A 36 -13.11 -5.17 -7.46
C ASP A 36 -11.64 -5.26 -7.04
N ARG A 37 -10.77 -5.73 -7.94
CA ARG A 37 -9.32 -5.77 -7.69
C ARG A 37 -8.71 -4.36 -7.64
N ALA A 38 -9.17 -3.43 -8.48
CA ALA A 38 -8.75 -2.04 -8.45
C ALA A 38 -9.19 -1.35 -7.14
N LYS A 39 -10.44 -1.55 -6.71
CA LYS A 39 -10.95 -1.08 -5.42
C LYS A 39 -10.20 -1.69 -4.24
N ALA A 40 -9.84 -2.97 -4.31
CA ALA A 40 -9.05 -3.62 -3.26
C ALA A 40 -7.65 -2.99 -3.13
N ALA A 41 -7.01 -2.64 -4.25
CA ALA A 41 -5.71 -1.95 -4.25
C ALA A 41 -5.81 -0.54 -3.63
N GLU A 42 -6.83 0.25 -4.00
CA GLU A 42 -7.08 1.56 -3.39
C GLU A 42 -7.39 1.44 -1.89
N ALA A 43 -8.20 0.45 -1.49
CA ALA A 43 -8.54 0.20 -0.09
C ALA A 43 -7.32 -0.23 0.73
N GLN A 44 -6.42 -1.04 0.17
CA GLN A 44 -5.18 -1.42 0.83
C GLN A 44 -4.26 -0.21 1.02
N ALA A 45 -4.09 0.62 -0.01
CA ALA A 45 -3.29 1.84 0.08
C ALA A 45 -3.85 2.82 1.11
N ARG A 46 -5.19 2.98 1.17
CA ARG A 46 -5.86 3.79 2.22
C ARG A 46 -5.59 3.25 3.62
N ARG A 47 -5.68 1.94 3.84
CA ARG A 47 -5.37 1.33 5.15
C ARG A 47 -3.92 1.56 5.57
N GLN A 48 -2.99 1.49 4.63
CA GLN A 48 -1.57 1.76 4.87
C GLN A 48 -1.35 3.25 5.20
N ALA A 49 -1.95 4.15 4.42
CA ALA A 49 -1.94 5.59 4.67
C ALA A 49 -2.52 5.95 6.05
N GLU A 50 -3.65 5.34 6.44
CA GLU A 50 -4.26 5.53 7.76
C GLU A 50 -3.40 4.96 8.90
N ALA A 51 -2.67 3.86 8.67
CA ALA A 51 -1.74 3.32 9.64
C ALA A 51 -0.54 4.27 9.84
N GLU A 52 0.05 4.78 8.75
CA GLU A 52 1.15 5.74 8.79
C GLU A 52 0.72 7.05 9.46
N ALA A 53 -0.47 7.58 9.11
CA ALA A 53 -1.01 8.78 9.72
C ALA A 53 -1.25 8.61 11.24
N ARG A 54 -1.72 7.42 11.68
CA ARG A 54 -1.88 7.11 13.11
C ARG A 54 -0.54 7.02 13.82
N SER A 55 0.44 6.35 13.23
CA SER A 55 1.80 6.23 13.75
C SER A 55 2.45 7.61 13.91
N ALA A 56 2.36 8.46 12.88
CA ALA A 56 2.90 9.81 12.92
C ALA A 56 2.23 10.68 14.00
N ARG A 57 0.90 10.59 14.15
CA ARG A 57 0.19 11.28 15.25
C ARG A 57 0.68 10.84 16.62
N GLN A 58 0.97 9.55 16.79
CA GLN A 58 1.51 9.03 18.04
C GLN A 58 2.94 9.55 18.28
N GLN A 59 3.81 9.53 17.26
CA GLN A 59 5.17 10.08 17.36
C GLN A 59 5.16 11.59 17.69
N VAL A 60 4.29 12.37 17.02
CA VAL A 60 4.11 13.80 17.32
C VAL A 60 3.67 14.02 18.77
N ARG A 61 2.78 13.16 19.29
CA ARG A 61 2.34 13.23 20.68
C ARG A 61 3.49 12.96 21.65
N GLU A 62 4.26 11.90 21.41
CA GLU A 62 5.43 11.53 22.21
C GLU A 62 6.48 12.65 22.20
N LEU A 63 6.80 13.22 21.03
CA LEU A 63 7.71 14.36 20.91
C LEU A 63 7.22 15.59 21.67
N ARG A 64 5.92 15.89 21.63
CA ARG A 64 5.33 16.97 22.42
C ARG A 64 5.45 16.73 23.92
N GLU A 65 5.14 15.51 24.38
CA GLU A 65 5.23 15.16 25.79
C GLU A 65 6.68 15.23 26.28
N ASP A 66 7.64 14.77 25.47
CA ASP A 66 9.06 14.86 25.80
C ASP A 66 9.58 16.31 25.79
N GLY A 67 9.13 17.14 24.84
CA GLY A 67 9.41 18.58 24.83
C GLY A 67 8.92 19.26 26.11
N GLN A 68 7.67 18.98 26.51
CA GLN A 68 7.09 19.49 27.76
C GLN A 68 7.84 18.99 29.01
N ARG A 69 8.26 17.72 29.04
CA ARG A 69 9.06 17.18 30.15
C ARG A 69 10.42 17.85 30.24
N LYS A 70 11.09 18.08 29.11
CA LYS A 70 12.39 18.76 29.05
C LYS A 70 12.27 20.21 29.53
N SER A 71 11.28 20.97 29.03
CA SER A 71 11.06 22.35 29.46
C SER A 71 10.69 22.44 30.94
N ALA A 72 9.81 21.55 31.44
CA ALA A 72 9.46 21.49 32.85
C ALA A 72 10.68 21.18 33.74
N ARG A 73 11.52 20.21 33.35
CA ARG A 73 12.76 19.89 34.08
C ARG A 73 13.73 21.08 34.09
N ALA A 74 13.88 21.77 32.96
CA ALA A 74 14.74 22.95 32.88
C ALA A 74 14.23 24.10 33.77
N ARG A 75 12.92 24.32 33.82
CA ARG A 75 12.29 25.30 34.73
C ARG A 75 12.48 24.93 36.21
N VAL A 76 12.31 23.66 36.57
CA VAL A 76 12.55 23.17 37.95
C VAL A 76 14.03 23.29 38.34
N ALA A 77 14.95 22.93 37.44
CA ALA A 77 16.38 23.08 37.68
C ALA A 77 16.77 24.56 37.86
N ALA A 78 16.21 25.46 37.05
CA ALA A 78 16.41 26.89 37.20
C ALA A 78 15.89 27.39 38.56
N ALA A 79 14.67 27.02 38.94
CA ALA A 79 14.09 27.40 40.23
C ALA A 79 14.88 26.87 41.44
N ASN A 80 15.37 25.62 41.38
CA ASN A 80 16.16 25.01 42.47
C ASN A 80 17.60 25.54 42.55
N SER A 81 18.15 26.08 41.46
CA SER A 81 19.52 26.59 41.45
C SER A 81 19.69 27.93 42.18
N GLY A 82 18.60 28.56 42.63
CA GLY A 82 18.63 29.87 43.29
C GLY A 82 19.07 31.03 42.39
N LEU A 83 19.48 30.73 41.16
CA LEU A 83 19.70 31.70 40.10
C LEU A 83 18.33 32.21 39.66
N THR A 84 18.07 33.49 39.88
CA THR A 84 17.11 34.23 39.07
C THR A 84 17.43 33.90 37.62
N LEU A 85 16.45 33.35 36.89
CA LEU A 85 16.60 32.96 35.48
C LEU A 85 17.34 34.08 34.73
N SER A 86 18.63 33.87 34.48
CA SER A 86 19.44 34.81 33.74
C SER A 86 18.84 34.93 32.34
N GLY A 87 18.96 36.10 31.71
CA GLY A 87 18.49 36.29 30.33
C GLY A 87 18.96 35.18 29.39
N SER A 88 20.17 34.62 29.59
CA SER A 88 20.66 33.49 28.79
C SER A 88 19.93 32.17 29.08
N SER A 89 19.48 31.92 30.31
CA SER A 89 18.71 30.73 30.67
C SER A 89 17.31 30.77 30.09
N LEU A 90 16.69 31.96 30.02
CA LEU A 90 15.40 32.15 29.33
C LEU A 90 15.54 31.93 27.82
N LEU A 91 16.56 32.51 27.20
CA LEU A 91 16.84 32.32 25.77
C LEU A 91 17.11 30.85 25.44
N ASN A 92 17.83 30.12 26.30
CA ASN A 92 18.08 28.69 26.11
C ASN A 92 16.80 27.86 26.24
N LEU A 93 15.89 28.26 27.14
CA LEU A 93 14.59 27.59 27.29
C LEU A 93 13.71 27.80 26.06
N GLU A 94 13.69 29.02 25.53
CA GLU A 94 12.97 29.39 24.31
C GLU A 94 13.53 28.65 23.08
N ALA A 95 14.87 28.55 22.97
CA ALA A 95 15.52 27.75 21.93
C ALA A 95 15.12 26.27 22.01
N LEU A 96 15.08 25.68 23.20
CA LEU A 96 14.63 24.30 23.42
C LEU A 96 13.16 24.09 23.03
N GLU A 97 12.28 25.05 23.31
CA GLU A 97 10.87 25.00 22.92
C GLU A 97 10.72 25.14 21.39
N HIS A 98 11.49 26.03 20.77
CA HIS A 98 11.49 26.21 19.31
C HIS A 98 11.98 24.96 18.57
N ASP A 99 13.11 24.38 19.00
CA ASP A 99 13.66 23.15 18.44
C ASP A 99 12.67 21.99 18.53
N SER A 100 11.94 21.89 19.65
CA SER A 100 10.92 20.88 19.83
C SER A 100 9.74 21.06 18.88
N LEU A 101 9.31 22.30 18.63
CA LEU A 101 8.22 22.60 17.70
C LEU A 101 8.63 22.31 16.25
N GLU A 102 9.87 22.65 15.87
CA GLU A 102 10.40 22.33 14.54
C GLU A 102 10.50 20.82 14.29
N GLN A 103 10.91 20.05 15.30
CA GLN A 103 10.94 18.58 15.18
C GLN A 103 9.54 18.00 14.97
N VAL A 104 8.55 18.51 15.72
CA VAL A 104 7.15 18.13 15.53
C VAL A 104 6.65 18.49 14.13
N GLY A 105 6.98 19.68 13.64
CA GLY A 105 6.63 20.13 12.28
C GLY A 105 7.24 19.21 11.22
N ARG A 106 8.54 18.92 11.31
CA ARG A 106 9.23 18.01 10.37
C ARG A 106 8.61 16.62 10.31
N VAL A 107 8.29 16.01 11.44
CA VAL A 107 7.63 14.69 11.47
C VAL A 107 6.24 14.76 10.85
N ALA A 108 5.48 15.81 11.11
CA ALA A 108 4.17 16.00 10.50
C ALA A 108 4.28 16.14 8.97
N ASP A 109 5.20 16.96 8.48
CA ASP A 109 5.40 17.19 7.04
C ASP A 109 5.89 15.92 6.32
N GLU A 110 6.87 15.23 6.90
CA GLU A 110 7.38 13.97 6.34
C GLU A 110 6.29 12.90 6.30
N SER A 111 5.47 12.80 7.36
CA SER A 111 4.35 11.86 7.38
C SER A 111 3.30 12.18 6.33
N ALA A 112 3.00 13.47 6.11
CA ALA A 112 2.06 13.90 5.08
C ALA A 112 2.55 13.53 3.68
N LEU A 113 3.84 13.73 3.40
CA LEU A 113 4.46 13.33 2.13
C LEU A 113 4.41 11.81 1.92
N ARG A 114 4.71 11.02 2.95
CA ARG A 114 4.62 9.55 2.88
C ARG A 114 3.19 9.06 2.66
N VAL A 115 2.22 9.62 3.39
CA VAL A 115 0.79 9.30 3.24
C VAL A 115 0.33 9.60 1.81
N GLN A 116 0.70 10.76 1.28
CA GLN A 116 0.38 11.14 -0.09
C GLN A 116 0.99 10.15 -1.09
N GLY A 117 2.28 9.81 -0.93
CA GLY A 117 2.95 8.83 -1.79
C GLY A 117 2.29 7.44 -1.78
N LEU A 118 1.81 6.98 -0.62
CA LEU A 118 1.07 5.71 -0.51
C LEU A 118 -0.27 5.76 -1.26
N LEU A 119 -1.00 6.87 -1.14
CA LEU A 119 -2.27 7.06 -1.83
C LEU A 119 -2.07 7.14 -3.35
N ASP A 120 -1.04 7.84 -3.80
CA ASP A 120 -0.71 7.99 -5.22
C ASP A 120 -0.30 6.64 -5.83
N ALA A 121 0.57 5.88 -5.15
CA ALA A 121 0.95 4.53 -5.58
C ALA A 121 -0.27 3.59 -5.66
N GLY A 122 -1.18 3.66 -4.69
CA GLY A 122 -2.43 2.90 -4.72
C GLY A 122 -3.33 3.27 -5.90
N ALA A 123 -3.45 4.57 -6.20
CA ALA A 123 -4.22 5.07 -7.33
C ALA A 123 -3.60 4.65 -8.68
N GLU A 124 -2.27 4.71 -8.81
CA GLU A 124 -1.56 4.23 -10.00
C GLU A 124 -1.74 2.72 -10.20
N GLN A 125 -1.62 1.93 -9.14
CA GLN A 125 -1.85 0.49 -9.20
C GLN A 125 -3.28 0.17 -9.65
N ALA A 126 -4.28 0.87 -9.12
CA ALA A 126 -5.67 0.71 -9.51
C ALA A 126 -5.93 1.12 -10.97
N ARG A 127 -5.31 2.22 -11.44
CA ARG A 127 -5.34 2.62 -12.86
C ARG A 127 -4.71 1.55 -13.76
N SER A 128 -3.56 1.01 -13.38
CA SER A 128 -2.88 -0.07 -14.12
C SER A 128 -3.75 -1.33 -14.23
N ILE A 129 -4.40 -1.73 -13.13
CA ILE A 129 -5.34 -2.86 -13.11
C ILE A 129 -6.52 -2.63 -14.08
N ARG A 130 -7.13 -1.44 -14.03
CA ARG A 130 -8.25 -1.08 -14.93
C ARG A 130 -7.83 -1.08 -16.41
N LEU A 131 -6.66 -0.53 -16.73
CA LEU A 131 -6.13 -0.49 -18.10
C LEU A 131 -5.80 -1.89 -18.64
N SER A 132 -5.22 -2.75 -17.79
CA SER A 132 -4.92 -4.14 -18.14
C SER A 132 -6.19 -4.96 -18.40
N GLY A 133 -7.21 -4.82 -17.54
CA GLY A 133 -8.50 -5.48 -17.73
C GLY A 133 -9.23 -5.04 -19.01
N ARG A 134 -9.15 -3.74 -19.35
CA ARG A 134 -9.71 -3.21 -20.61
C ARG A 134 -8.98 -3.75 -21.85
N SER A 135 -7.66 -3.95 -21.76
CA SER A 135 -6.87 -4.48 -22.87
C SER A 135 -7.14 -5.97 -23.11
N ALA A 136 -7.38 -6.74 -22.04
CA ALA A 136 -7.75 -8.15 -22.11
C ALA A 136 -9.14 -8.35 -22.76
N SER A 137 -10.14 -7.56 -22.35
CA SER A 137 -11.49 -7.66 -22.92
C SER A 137 -11.55 -7.30 -24.41
N SER A 138 -10.72 -6.36 -24.87
CA SER A 138 -10.59 -6.03 -26.31
C SER A 138 -9.94 -7.16 -27.14
N ARG A 139 -9.02 -7.94 -26.55
CA ARG A 139 -8.35 -9.05 -27.25
C ARG A 139 -9.26 -10.26 -27.42
N ASP A 140 -10.06 -10.60 -26.39
CA ASP A 140 -10.98 -11.73 -26.46
C ASP A 140 -12.20 -11.45 -27.37
N GLY A 141 -12.66 -10.19 -27.43
CA GLY A 141 -13.69 -9.78 -28.38
C GLY A 141 -13.22 -9.78 -29.84
N GLY A 142 -11.97 -9.37 -30.11
CA GLY A 142 -11.40 -9.30 -31.45
C GLY A 142 -10.96 -10.66 -32.02
N LEU A 143 -10.27 -11.48 -31.22
CA LEU A 143 -9.78 -12.79 -31.67
C LEU A 143 -10.89 -13.84 -31.73
N GLY A 144 -11.86 -13.79 -30.81
CA GLY A 144 -13.05 -14.65 -30.86
C GLY A 144 -13.92 -14.39 -32.09
N SER A 145 -14.01 -13.13 -32.55
CA SER A 145 -14.68 -12.76 -33.80
C SER A 145 -13.97 -13.32 -35.03
N LEU A 146 -12.63 -13.21 -35.09
CA LEU A 146 -11.82 -13.73 -36.20
C LEU A 146 -11.87 -15.27 -36.30
N LEU A 147 -11.87 -15.98 -35.17
CA LEU A 147 -12.04 -17.44 -35.14
C LEU A 147 -13.45 -17.89 -35.57
N ARG A 148 -14.49 -17.12 -35.22
CA ARG A 148 -15.86 -17.38 -35.66
C ARG A 148 -16.04 -17.13 -37.17
N MET A 149 -15.38 -16.10 -37.72
CA MET A 149 -15.42 -15.80 -39.15
C MET A 149 -14.64 -16.84 -39.99
N GLY A 150 -13.51 -17.34 -39.47
CA GLY A 150 -12.75 -18.43 -40.09
C GLY A 150 -13.53 -19.75 -40.17
N SER A 151 -14.29 -20.09 -39.14
CA SER A 151 -15.10 -21.34 -39.11
C SER A 151 -16.37 -21.30 -39.96
N GLN A 152 -16.91 -20.13 -40.29
CA GLN A 152 -17.98 -20.00 -41.28
C GLN A 152 -17.47 -20.13 -42.72
N SER A 153 -16.22 -19.74 -42.97
CA SER A 153 -15.62 -19.80 -44.32
C SER A 153 -15.18 -21.22 -44.71
N VAL A 154 -14.86 -22.09 -43.73
CA VAL A 154 -14.45 -23.49 -43.97
C VAL A 154 -15.65 -24.43 -44.17
N ARG A 155 -16.88 -23.96 -43.95
CA ARG A 155 -18.11 -24.76 -44.12
C ARG A 155 -18.89 -24.45 -45.40
N ALA A 156 -18.25 -23.75 -46.34
CA ALA A 156 -18.80 -23.38 -47.64
C ALA A 156 -17.99 -24.04 -48.77
N TRP A 157 -17.66 -25.33 -48.64
CA TRP A 157 -17.21 -26.23 -49.70
C TRP A 157 -17.81 -27.61 -49.44
#